data_AF-A0A1I2AUM7-F1
#
_entry.id   AF-A0A1I2AUM7-F1
#
_cell.length_a   1.000
_cell.length_b   1.000
_cell.length_c   1.000
_cell.angle_alpha   90.00
_cell.angle_beta   90.00
_cell.angle_gamma   90.00
#
_symmetry.space_group_name_H-M   'P 1'
#
loop_
_entity.id
_entity.type
_entity.pdbx_description
1 polymer ?
#
loop_
_entity_poly.entity_id
_entity_poly.type
_entity_poly.pdbx_seq_one_letter_code
_entity_poly.pdbx_strand_id
1 'polypeptide(L)'
;MPSFDRTSSLAHLTDFTARLSALAVGLGLAVACDRDDLVSANGADAVEFRTCLPGSCQPGCICPGNGSILTMGSYSAIDLNGQFFENAILQGMTLEGSAVTNFSAPAGMPQGTHQGVLKSGEDLIGMKFFITEGERRRTFQLVFVDEDDSELPAHRVMFNEIDVGPMCWTEEGEADWVSLIEDVWWDPSGARNERPNTLTFACNRGAIAKAIHAWTYNVYHDAIVPYHQAAVRMIRADYCGDGEAFTEAGTMISWSDTLFHPDNGFGPIEAVWDEHGAVCLNTPRLVPRADVEAHCGPIPTCAGVDELADIDALGGLVLSRAP
;
A
#
# COMPACT_ATOMS: atom_id res chain seq x y z
N MET A 1 -22.92 -48.96 -10.47
CA MET A 1 -24.11 -49.85 -10.50
C MET A 1 -23.83 -50.99 -11.45
N PRO A 2 -24.29 -52.24 -11.22
CA PRO A 2 -24.91 -52.85 -10.04
C PRO A 2 -24.02 -54.04 -9.54
N SER A 3 -24.29 -54.91 -8.55
CA SER A 3 -25.39 -55.20 -7.62
C SER A 3 -24.84 -56.17 -6.58
N PHE A 4 -25.08 -55.87 -5.29
CA PHE A 4 -25.66 -56.76 -4.28
C PHE A 4 -25.44 -58.28 -4.37
N ASP A 5 -24.89 -58.85 -3.30
CA ASP A 5 -25.44 -60.10 -2.77
C ASP A 5 -25.51 -60.08 -1.23
N ARG A 6 -26.64 -60.57 -0.71
CA ARG A 6 -27.02 -60.66 0.72
C ARG A 6 -26.90 -62.12 1.16
N THR A 7 -26.73 -62.33 2.48
CA THR A 7 -27.48 -63.26 3.37
C THR A 7 -26.56 -63.83 4.48
N SER A 8 -26.72 -63.37 5.73
CA SER A 8 -27.43 -64.01 6.88
C SER A 8 -26.56 -65.05 7.62
N SER A 9 -26.39 -65.10 8.95
CA SER A 9 -27.35 -65.16 10.07
C SER A 9 -26.55 -65.02 11.39
N LEU A 10 -26.83 -64.07 12.28
CA LEU A 10 -27.69 -64.14 13.50
C LEU A 10 -27.50 -65.37 14.41
N ALA A 11 -27.01 -65.14 15.65
CA ALA A 11 -27.50 -65.73 16.90
C ALA A 11 -26.98 -65.00 18.16
N HIS A 12 -27.94 -64.50 18.96
CA HIS A 12 -28.10 -64.43 20.43
C HIS A 12 -26.93 -63.99 21.36
N LEU A 13 -27.02 -62.96 22.23
CA LEU A 13 -27.96 -62.51 23.30
C LEU A 13 -27.43 -62.83 24.71
N THR A 14 -27.11 -61.78 25.50
CA THR A 14 -27.28 -61.56 26.97
C THR A 14 -26.71 -60.15 27.28
N ASP A 15 -27.43 -59.08 27.61
CA ASP A 15 -28.44 -58.74 28.63
C ASP A 15 -27.86 -58.49 30.05
N PHE A 16 -27.81 -57.22 30.49
CA PHE A 16 -28.31 -56.69 31.78
C PHE A 16 -27.89 -55.22 32.06
N THR A 17 -28.89 -54.32 32.12
CA THR A 17 -29.16 -53.20 33.10
C THR A 17 -28.02 -52.36 33.71
N ALA A 18 -28.12 -51.07 34.08
CA ALA A 18 -29.08 -49.99 33.94
C ALA A 18 -28.44 -48.70 34.55
N ARG A 19 -28.75 -47.55 33.94
CA ARG A 19 -29.06 -46.21 34.51
C ARG A 19 -28.06 -45.39 35.38
N LEU A 20 -27.83 -44.17 34.85
CA LEU A 20 -27.82 -42.83 35.49
C LEU A 20 -26.67 -42.44 36.43
N SER A 21 -25.89 -41.43 35.98
CA SER A 21 -25.51 -40.26 36.77
C SER A 21 -25.01 -39.15 35.84
N ALA A 22 -25.81 -38.11 35.66
CA ALA A 22 -25.39 -36.85 35.08
C ALA A 22 -24.66 -36.04 36.17
N LEU A 23 -23.42 -35.64 35.91
CA LEU A 23 -22.75 -34.58 36.67
C LEU A 23 -22.25 -33.54 35.67
N ALA A 24 -22.81 -32.34 35.79
CA ALA A 24 -22.39 -31.16 35.04
C ALA A 24 -20.98 -30.74 35.47
N VAL A 25 -20.09 -30.53 34.51
CA VAL A 25 -18.88 -29.74 34.69
C VAL A 25 -19.00 -28.54 33.76
N GLY A 26 -19.41 -27.41 34.34
CA GLY A 26 -19.15 -26.11 33.75
C GLY A 26 -17.67 -25.79 33.94
N LEU A 27 -16.96 -25.52 32.84
CA LEU A 27 -15.74 -24.72 32.88
C LEU A 27 -16.03 -23.45 32.07
N GLY A 28 -16.08 -22.33 32.79
CA GLY A 28 -16.19 -21.01 32.19
C GLY A 28 -14.91 -20.66 31.44
N LEU A 29 -15.05 -20.23 30.19
CA LEU A 29 -14.04 -19.44 29.51
C LEU A 29 -14.17 -18.01 30.02
N ALA A 30 -13.49 -17.71 31.12
CA ALA A 30 -13.13 -16.33 31.44
C ALA A 30 -11.91 -15.99 30.59
N VAL A 31 -12.10 -15.21 29.52
CA VAL A 31 -11.01 -14.48 28.88
C VAL A 31 -10.67 -13.34 29.83
N ALA A 32 -9.70 -13.58 30.72
CA ALA A 32 -9.01 -12.52 31.40
C ALA A 32 -8.02 -11.93 30.40
N CYS A 33 -8.31 -10.73 29.87
CA CYS A 33 -7.26 -9.87 29.35
C CYS A 33 -6.47 -9.38 30.55
N ASP A 34 -5.31 -9.99 30.79
CA ASP A 34 -4.34 -9.42 31.71
C ASP A 34 -3.83 -8.10 31.10
N ARG A 35 -3.86 -7.05 31.91
CA ARG A 35 -3.68 -5.67 31.48
C ARG A 35 -2.39 -5.17 32.12
N ASP A 36 -1.25 -5.74 31.74
CA ASP A 36 0.07 -5.31 32.27
C ASP A 36 1.28 -5.61 31.36
N ASP A 37 1.12 -5.72 30.03
CA ASP A 37 2.25 -5.73 29.07
C ASP A 37 2.25 -4.50 28.13
N LEU A 38 1.79 -3.35 28.62
CA LEU A 38 1.87 -2.06 27.92
C LEU A 38 3.16 -1.29 28.27
N VAL A 39 4.34 -1.89 28.14
CA VAL A 39 5.58 -1.11 27.97
C VAL A 39 6.62 -1.92 27.19
N SER A 40 7.06 -1.36 26.06
CA SER A 40 8.24 -1.74 25.27
C SER A 40 8.05 -2.77 24.16
N ALA A 41 7.48 -2.33 23.03
CA ALA A 41 7.86 -2.82 21.71
C ALA A 41 8.22 -1.61 20.83
N ASN A 42 9.45 -1.61 20.32
CA ASN A 42 9.97 -0.61 19.40
C ASN A 42 9.23 -0.73 18.05
N GLY A 43 9.02 0.39 17.36
CA GLY A 43 8.22 0.46 16.13
C GLY A 43 8.61 -0.58 15.08
N ALA A 44 7.64 -1.44 14.74
CA ALA A 44 7.57 -2.29 13.55
C ALA A 44 6.27 -3.10 13.47
N ASP A 45 5.48 -3.18 14.54
CA ASP A 45 4.36 -4.14 14.59
C ASP A 45 3.01 -3.45 14.33
N ALA A 46 2.62 -3.34 13.05
CA ALA A 46 1.24 -3.04 12.66
C ALA A 46 0.45 -4.36 12.62
N VAL A 47 -0.64 -4.45 13.39
CA VAL A 47 -1.46 -5.66 13.55
C VAL A 47 -2.86 -5.45 12.99
N GLU A 48 -3.29 -6.46 12.21
CA GLU A 48 -4.64 -6.81 11.74
C GLU A 48 -5.26 -6.06 10.53
N PHE A 49 -4.98 -6.60 9.34
CA PHE A 49 -5.94 -6.69 8.24
C PHE A 49 -7.22 -7.40 8.70
N ARG A 50 -8.33 -6.66 8.87
CA ARG A 50 -9.67 -7.25 8.94
C ARG A 50 -10.42 -6.99 7.64
N THR A 51 -10.70 -8.07 6.92
CA THR A 51 -11.71 -8.09 5.87
C THR A 51 -13.10 -7.95 6.48
N CYS A 52 -14.04 -7.33 5.74
CA CYS A 52 -15.24 -7.99 5.23
C CYS A 52 -16.31 -6.97 4.81
N LEU A 53 -16.96 -7.22 3.67
CA LEU A 53 -18.35 -6.84 3.45
C LEU A 53 -19.20 -8.12 3.32
N PRO A 54 -20.38 -8.23 3.97
CA PRO A 54 -21.35 -9.24 3.58
C PRO A 54 -22.16 -8.69 2.40
N GLY A 55 -21.76 -9.00 1.16
CA GLY A 55 -22.59 -8.74 -0.02
C GLY A 55 -21.89 -8.64 -1.37
N SER A 56 -20.62 -8.22 -1.41
CA SER A 56 -19.84 -8.22 -2.67
C SER A 56 -18.33 -8.16 -2.43
N CYS A 57 -17.82 -9.05 -1.57
CA CYS A 57 -16.44 -9.50 -1.69
C CYS A 57 -16.43 -10.71 -2.63
N GLN A 58 -16.21 -10.47 -3.93
CA GLN A 58 -15.98 -11.55 -4.91
C GLN A 58 -14.59 -12.17 -4.66
N PRO A 59 -14.30 -13.38 -5.20
CA PRO A 59 -12.97 -13.99 -5.07
C PRO A 59 -11.93 -13.09 -5.76
N GLY A 60 -11.11 -12.36 -4.97
CA GLY A 60 -10.17 -11.34 -5.48
C GLY A 60 -10.18 -9.98 -4.76
N CYS A 61 -10.96 -9.77 -3.70
CA CYS A 61 -11.00 -8.49 -2.97
C CYS A 61 -9.81 -8.27 -2.01
N ILE A 62 -9.01 -7.23 -2.28
CA ILE A 62 -8.05 -6.60 -1.34
C ILE A 62 -8.63 -5.23 -0.98
N CYS A 63 -8.85 -4.95 0.31
CA CYS A 63 -9.08 -3.59 0.82
C CYS A 63 -7.78 -3.14 1.49
N PRO A 64 -6.94 -2.31 0.85
CA PRO A 64 -5.72 -1.86 1.49
C PRO A 64 -6.06 -0.74 2.48
N GLY A 65 -5.83 -0.97 3.78
CA GLY A 65 -5.82 0.10 4.78
C GLY A 65 -4.66 1.10 4.57
N ASN A 66 -4.65 2.18 5.33
CA ASN A 66 -3.64 3.26 5.24
C ASN A 66 -2.23 2.86 5.65
N GLY A 67 -1.30 3.82 5.53
CA GLY A 67 0.04 3.72 6.10
C GLY A 67 0.70 5.10 6.14
N SER A 68 1.54 5.35 7.15
CA SER A 68 2.30 6.60 7.32
C SER A 68 3.53 6.70 6.40
N ILE A 69 3.94 5.56 5.81
CA ILE A 69 5.19 5.41 5.06
C ILE A 69 4.99 5.81 3.60
N LEU A 70 5.86 6.69 3.10
CA LEU A 70 5.95 7.10 1.69
C LEU A 70 6.56 5.98 0.83
N THR A 71 7.73 5.47 1.24
CA THR A 71 8.48 4.37 0.62
C THR A 71 9.18 3.54 1.71
N MET A 72 9.34 2.22 1.52
CA MET A 72 10.09 1.38 2.47
C MET A 72 11.59 1.41 2.12
N GLY A 73 12.33 2.37 2.65
CA GLY A 73 13.78 2.50 2.44
C GLY A 73 14.37 3.78 3.06
N SER A 74 15.70 3.82 3.23
CA SER A 74 16.42 5.03 3.69
C SER A 74 16.66 6.08 2.58
N TYR A 75 16.25 5.75 1.35
CA TYR A 75 16.03 6.65 0.22
C TYR A 75 14.75 6.20 -0.51
N SER A 76 14.06 7.14 -1.15
CA SER A 76 12.86 6.87 -1.95
C SER A 76 13.18 6.84 -3.45
N ALA A 77 14.25 7.54 -3.84
CA ALA A 77 14.62 7.73 -5.23
C ALA A 77 16.14 7.74 -5.44
N ILE A 78 16.57 7.45 -6.68
CA ILE A 78 17.96 7.55 -7.10
C ILE A 78 18.10 8.42 -8.36
N ASP A 79 19.28 8.98 -8.54
CA ASP A 79 19.66 9.66 -9.78
C ASP A 79 20.23 8.65 -10.79
N LEU A 80 19.61 8.56 -11.97
CA LEU A 80 19.99 7.63 -13.04
C LEU A 80 21.32 7.98 -13.71
N ASN A 81 21.81 9.23 -13.56
CA ASN A 81 23.13 9.64 -14.02
C ASN A 81 24.22 9.39 -12.96
N GLY A 82 23.88 8.77 -11.83
CA GLY A 82 24.83 8.45 -10.77
C GLY A 82 25.25 9.65 -9.92
N GLN A 83 24.43 10.71 -9.87
CA GLN A 83 24.64 11.79 -8.89
C GLN A 83 24.21 11.35 -7.49
N PHE A 84 24.80 11.95 -6.46
CA PHE A 84 24.38 11.73 -5.07
C PHE A 84 23.01 12.35 -4.83
N PHE A 85 22.06 11.55 -4.32
CA PHE A 85 20.71 11.98 -4.03
C PHE A 85 20.08 11.14 -2.90
N GLU A 86 19.36 11.76 -1.96
CA GLU A 86 18.71 11.10 -0.81
C GLU A 86 19.60 10.08 -0.04
N ASN A 87 20.92 10.30 0.05
CA ASN A 87 21.90 9.38 0.64
C ASN A 87 22.30 8.17 -0.23
N ALA A 88 21.89 8.12 -1.49
CA ALA A 88 22.20 7.06 -2.45
C ALA A 88 22.96 7.58 -3.69
N ILE A 89 23.79 6.70 -4.27
CA ILE A 89 24.44 6.89 -5.57
C ILE A 89 24.27 5.61 -6.40
N LEU A 90 23.72 5.73 -7.60
CA LEU A 90 23.74 4.65 -8.59
C LEU A 90 25.13 4.51 -9.20
N GLN A 91 25.80 3.38 -8.95
CA GLN A 91 27.13 3.08 -9.49
C GLN A 91 27.08 2.49 -10.89
N GLY A 92 25.93 1.90 -11.26
CA GLY A 92 25.70 1.33 -12.58
C GLY A 92 24.66 0.22 -12.54
N MET A 93 24.36 -0.29 -13.73
CA MET A 93 23.42 -1.38 -13.95
C MET A 93 24.05 -2.42 -14.87
N THR A 94 23.79 -3.70 -14.62
CA THR A 94 24.26 -4.79 -15.48
C THR A 94 23.21 -5.86 -15.70
N LEU A 95 23.19 -6.46 -16.88
CA LEU A 95 22.46 -7.68 -17.21
C LEU A 95 23.48 -8.70 -17.72
N GLU A 96 23.42 -9.94 -17.23
CA GLU A 96 24.38 -11.01 -17.61
C GLU A 96 25.86 -10.60 -17.50
N GLY A 97 26.18 -9.71 -16.55
CA GLY A 97 27.54 -9.20 -16.31
C GLY A 97 28.02 -8.09 -17.26
N SER A 98 27.21 -7.67 -18.24
CA SER A 98 27.50 -6.53 -19.12
C SER A 98 26.65 -5.32 -18.75
N ALA A 99 27.13 -4.12 -19.06
CA ALA A 99 26.45 -2.88 -18.69
C ALA A 99 25.09 -2.72 -19.39
N VAL A 100 24.10 -2.21 -18.64
CA VAL A 100 22.84 -1.67 -19.17
C VAL A 100 22.93 -0.15 -19.13
N THR A 101 22.58 0.49 -20.24
CA THR A 101 22.67 1.96 -20.42
C THR A 101 21.34 2.51 -20.92
N ASN A 102 21.14 3.84 -20.85
CA ASN A 102 19.88 4.49 -21.24
C ASN A 102 18.67 3.85 -20.55
N PHE A 103 18.80 3.54 -19.26
CA PHE A 103 17.71 2.94 -18.50
C PHE A 103 16.60 3.97 -18.30
N SER A 104 15.36 3.53 -18.45
CA SER A 104 14.14 4.27 -18.13
C SER A 104 13.04 3.31 -17.73
N ALA A 105 11.95 3.83 -17.21
CA ALA A 105 10.77 3.08 -16.77
C ALA A 105 9.46 3.80 -17.15
N PRO A 106 9.20 4.07 -18.44
CA PRO A 106 7.99 4.78 -18.85
C PRO A 106 6.77 3.97 -18.43
N ALA A 107 5.81 4.63 -17.78
CA ALA A 107 4.65 3.96 -17.19
C ALA A 107 4.99 2.80 -16.24
N GLY A 108 6.17 2.86 -15.61
CA GLY A 108 6.72 1.83 -14.72
C GLY A 108 7.39 0.66 -15.44
N MET A 109 7.33 0.58 -16.78
CA MET A 109 7.86 -0.53 -17.56
C MET A 109 9.38 -0.38 -17.73
N PRO A 110 10.22 -1.22 -17.12
CA PRO A 110 11.66 -1.07 -17.23
C PRO A 110 12.12 -1.29 -18.68
N GLN A 111 12.99 -0.42 -19.17
CA GLN A 111 13.64 -0.54 -20.47
C GLN A 111 15.09 -0.05 -20.40
N GLY A 112 15.97 -0.60 -21.24
CA GLY A 112 17.38 -0.23 -21.27
C GLY A 112 18.14 -0.87 -22.42
N THR A 113 19.27 -0.27 -22.78
CA THR A 113 20.15 -0.79 -23.83
C THR A 113 21.17 -1.75 -23.25
N HIS A 114 21.11 -3.02 -23.67
CA HIS A 114 22.07 -4.08 -23.32
C HIS A 114 22.77 -4.56 -24.59
N GLN A 115 24.11 -4.47 -24.63
CA GLN A 115 24.92 -4.86 -25.79
C GLN A 115 24.48 -4.21 -27.13
N GLY A 116 24.01 -2.97 -27.06
CA GLY A 116 23.52 -2.21 -28.23
C GLY A 116 22.09 -2.56 -28.68
N VAL A 117 21.40 -3.45 -27.96
CA VAL A 117 20.00 -3.82 -28.21
C VAL A 117 19.12 -3.27 -27.11
N LEU A 118 17.99 -2.65 -27.49
CA LEU A 118 16.97 -2.24 -26.54
C LEU A 118 16.29 -3.49 -25.96
N LYS A 119 16.26 -3.59 -24.64
CA LYS A 119 15.59 -4.60 -23.83
C LYS A 119 14.51 -3.92 -23.00
N SER A 120 13.39 -4.60 -22.76
CA SER A 120 12.24 -4.05 -22.03
C SER A 120 11.47 -5.14 -21.31
N GLY A 121 10.81 -4.81 -20.20
CA GLY A 121 9.95 -5.74 -19.48
C GLY A 121 10.72 -6.99 -19.02
N GLU A 122 10.18 -8.16 -19.30
CA GLU A 122 10.77 -9.44 -18.90
C GLU A 122 12.19 -9.67 -19.45
N ASP A 123 12.55 -9.06 -20.58
CA ASP A 123 13.90 -9.14 -21.17
C ASP A 123 15.01 -8.57 -20.25
N LEU A 124 14.63 -7.81 -19.21
CA LEU A 124 15.54 -7.25 -18.21
C LEU A 124 15.55 -8.05 -16.90
N ILE A 125 14.78 -9.14 -16.77
CA ILE A 125 14.82 -10.00 -15.58
C ILE A 125 16.25 -10.52 -15.37
N GLY A 126 16.71 -10.42 -14.13
CA GLY A 126 18.08 -10.72 -13.73
C GLY A 126 19.03 -9.53 -13.78
N MET A 127 18.61 -8.38 -14.32
CA MET A 127 19.37 -7.13 -14.28
C MET A 127 19.63 -6.70 -12.83
N LYS A 128 20.82 -6.16 -12.57
CA LYS A 128 21.29 -5.73 -11.26
C LYS A 128 21.56 -4.23 -11.24
N PHE A 129 21.06 -3.55 -10.22
CA PHE A 129 21.41 -2.19 -9.83
C PHE A 129 22.45 -2.24 -8.72
N PHE A 130 23.55 -1.51 -8.90
CA PHE A 130 24.58 -1.35 -7.87
C PHE A 130 24.42 0.03 -7.24
N ILE A 131 23.97 0.08 -5.99
CA ILE A 131 23.68 1.33 -5.28
C ILE A 131 24.62 1.44 -4.09
N THR A 132 25.23 2.61 -3.91
CA THR A 132 25.94 2.95 -2.67
C THR A 132 25.04 3.84 -1.83
N GLU A 133 24.73 3.39 -0.62
CA GLU A 133 23.89 4.09 0.36
C GLU A 133 24.74 4.39 1.59
N GLY A 134 25.10 5.66 1.80
CA GLY A 134 26.15 6.03 2.75
C GLY A 134 27.44 5.24 2.51
N GLU A 135 27.84 4.40 3.47
CA GLU A 135 29.01 3.52 3.36
C GLU A 135 28.70 2.11 2.85
N ARG A 136 27.41 1.77 2.69
CA ARG A 136 26.96 0.42 2.33
C ARG A 136 26.83 0.29 0.82
N ARG A 137 27.30 -0.83 0.27
CA ARG A 137 27.02 -1.21 -1.12
C ARG A 137 25.89 -2.22 -1.14
N ARG A 138 24.85 -1.92 -1.89
CA ARG A 138 23.64 -2.74 -2.04
C ARG A 138 23.50 -3.13 -3.50
N THR A 139 23.07 -4.35 -3.73
CA THR A 139 22.85 -4.88 -5.09
C THR A 139 21.42 -5.35 -5.19
N PHE A 140 20.60 -4.67 -5.98
CA PHE A 140 19.22 -5.05 -6.22
C PHE A 140 19.10 -5.73 -7.57
N GLN A 141 18.51 -6.92 -7.60
CA GLN A 141 18.23 -7.66 -8.81
C GLN A 141 16.75 -7.55 -9.14
N LEU A 142 16.44 -7.18 -10.38
CA LEU A 142 15.09 -7.27 -10.94
C LEU A 142 14.74 -8.75 -11.10
N VAL A 143 13.69 -9.22 -10.43
CA VAL A 143 13.32 -10.65 -10.42
C VAL A 143 11.99 -10.91 -11.12
N PHE A 144 11.07 -9.95 -11.12
CA PHE A 144 9.80 -10.04 -11.84
C PHE A 144 9.41 -8.69 -12.41
N VAL A 145 8.69 -8.74 -13.53
CA VAL A 145 7.97 -7.61 -14.14
C VAL A 145 6.54 -8.09 -14.37
N ASP A 146 5.56 -7.30 -13.95
CA ASP A 146 4.16 -7.53 -14.28
C ASP A 146 3.83 -6.72 -15.52
N GLU A 147 3.70 -7.39 -16.67
CA GLU A 147 3.28 -6.77 -17.93
C GLU A 147 1.76 -6.53 -17.86
N ASP A 148 1.36 -5.27 -17.69
CA ASP A 148 -0.05 -4.88 -17.65
C ASP A 148 -0.48 -4.38 -19.04
N ASP A 149 -1.30 -5.20 -19.72
CA ASP A 149 -1.91 -4.88 -21.02
C ASP A 149 -3.18 -4.00 -20.89
N SER A 150 -3.45 -3.43 -19.70
CA SER A 150 -4.59 -2.55 -19.48
C SER A 150 -4.46 -1.22 -20.24
N GLU A 151 -5.59 -0.54 -20.44
CA GLU A 151 -5.63 0.77 -21.11
C GLU A 151 -4.97 1.89 -20.29
N LEU A 152 -4.68 1.66 -19.01
CA LEU A 152 -4.00 2.59 -18.10
C LEU A 152 -2.80 1.89 -17.45
N PRO A 153 -1.77 1.50 -18.24
CA PRO A 153 -0.71 0.65 -17.76
C PRO A 153 -0.01 1.30 -16.58
N ALA A 154 -0.06 0.62 -15.44
CA ALA A 154 0.76 0.92 -14.28
C ALA A 154 1.58 -0.34 -14.01
N HIS A 155 2.78 -0.41 -14.58
CA HIS A 155 3.62 -1.57 -14.41
C HIS A 155 4.21 -1.59 -13.01
N ARG A 156 4.43 -2.81 -12.54
CA ARG A 156 5.08 -3.07 -11.26
C ARG A 156 6.14 -4.13 -11.43
N VAL A 157 7.18 -4.02 -10.63
CA VAL A 157 8.34 -4.89 -10.66
C VAL A 157 8.63 -5.44 -9.27
N MET A 158 9.42 -6.50 -9.20
CA MET A 158 9.94 -6.98 -7.93
C MET A 158 11.46 -6.92 -7.95
N PHE A 159 12.02 -6.36 -6.89
CA PHE A 159 13.46 -6.33 -6.67
C PHE A 159 13.81 -7.18 -5.46
N ASN A 160 14.91 -7.93 -5.57
CA ASN A 160 15.57 -8.57 -4.44
C ASN A 160 16.93 -7.93 -4.23
N GLU A 161 17.21 -7.47 -3.02
CA GLU A 161 18.57 -7.24 -2.57
C GLU A 161 19.29 -8.59 -2.39
N ILE A 162 20.42 -8.74 -3.09
CA ILE A 162 21.23 -9.96 -3.05
C ILE A 162 21.71 -10.21 -1.61
N ASP A 163 21.56 -11.46 -1.16
CA ASP A 163 21.90 -11.95 0.18
C ASP A 163 21.12 -11.31 1.34
N VAL A 164 20.09 -10.51 1.06
CA VAL A 164 19.23 -9.87 2.07
C VAL A 164 17.77 -10.29 1.90
N GLY A 165 17.21 -10.17 0.69
CA GLY A 165 15.81 -10.48 0.41
C GLY A 165 15.11 -9.39 -0.40
N PRO A 166 13.79 -9.44 -0.54
CA PRO A 166 12.98 -8.43 -1.23
C PRO A 166 13.28 -6.98 -0.84
N MET A 167 13.14 -6.07 -1.80
CA MET A 167 13.18 -4.62 -1.54
C MET A 167 11.94 -4.19 -0.77
N CYS A 168 10.77 -4.61 -1.24
CA CYS A 168 9.49 -4.38 -0.60
C CYS A 168 8.94 -5.68 -0.04
N TRP A 169 8.29 -5.60 1.12
CA TRP A 169 7.83 -6.76 1.87
C TRP A 169 6.33 -6.66 2.14
N THR A 170 5.65 -7.80 2.12
CA THR A 170 4.33 -7.93 2.73
C THR A 170 4.46 -8.05 4.25
N GLU A 171 3.33 -7.96 4.97
CA GLU A 171 3.31 -8.16 6.43
C GLU A 171 3.66 -9.60 6.82
N GLU A 172 3.39 -10.55 5.92
CA GLU A 172 3.76 -11.96 6.06
C GLU A 172 5.25 -12.22 5.79
N GLY A 173 6.01 -11.17 5.46
CA GLY A 173 7.43 -11.27 5.11
C GLY A 173 7.67 -11.82 3.70
N GLU A 174 6.67 -11.77 2.83
CA GLU A 174 6.81 -12.16 1.43
C GLU A 174 7.28 -10.97 0.58
N ALA A 175 7.73 -11.25 -0.64
CA ALA A 175 8.15 -10.21 -1.57
C ALA A 175 6.93 -9.43 -2.09
N ASP A 176 7.01 -8.09 -2.07
CA ASP A 176 5.95 -7.20 -2.58
C ASP A 176 6.41 -6.40 -3.80
N TRP A 177 5.44 -5.84 -4.50
CA TRP A 177 5.64 -5.09 -5.72
C TRP A 177 6.21 -3.69 -5.47
N VAL A 178 6.96 -3.22 -6.46
CA VAL A 178 7.57 -1.90 -6.54
C VAL A 178 7.05 -1.20 -7.79
N SER A 179 6.59 0.03 -7.65
CA SER A 179 6.32 0.91 -8.78
C SER A 179 7.55 1.76 -9.06
N LEU A 180 7.95 1.80 -10.32
CA LEU A 180 9.00 2.68 -10.81
C LEU A 180 8.37 3.95 -11.35
N ILE A 181 8.77 5.11 -10.84
CA ILE A 181 8.21 6.40 -11.29
C ILE A 181 9.35 7.32 -11.68
N GLU A 182 9.33 7.77 -12.93
CA GLU A 182 10.41 8.56 -13.52
C GLU A 182 10.27 10.06 -13.28
N ASP A 183 11.42 10.72 -13.28
CA ASP A 183 11.58 12.17 -13.26
C ASP A 183 10.92 12.88 -12.08
N VAL A 184 10.57 12.13 -11.04
CA VAL A 184 9.90 12.64 -9.84
C VAL A 184 10.49 12.01 -8.59
N TRP A 185 10.30 12.69 -7.47
CA TRP A 185 10.52 12.16 -6.14
C TRP A 185 9.56 12.79 -5.13
N TRP A 186 9.43 12.17 -3.96
CA TRP A 186 8.66 12.73 -2.86
C TRP A 186 9.61 13.10 -1.73
N ASP A 187 9.55 14.34 -1.28
CA ASP A 187 10.39 14.78 -0.16
C ASP A 187 9.89 14.20 1.17
N PRO A 188 10.61 14.38 2.29
CA PRO A 188 10.17 13.85 3.59
C PRO A 188 8.80 14.35 4.06
N SER A 189 8.34 15.51 3.58
CA SER A 189 6.96 15.95 3.84
C SER A 189 5.96 15.08 3.08
N GLY A 190 6.36 14.43 2.00
CA GLY A 190 5.48 13.74 1.06
C GLY A 190 4.98 14.67 -0.04
N ALA A 191 5.65 15.79 -0.30
CA ALA A 191 5.37 16.62 -1.47
C ALA A 191 6.06 16.04 -2.70
N ARG A 192 5.30 15.89 -3.79
CA ARG A 192 5.84 15.49 -5.10
C ARG A 192 6.67 16.63 -5.68
N ASN A 193 7.87 16.29 -6.15
CA ASN A 193 8.80 17.22 -6.75
C ASN A 193 9.32 16.66 -8.09
N GLU A 194 9.25 17.47 -9.15
CA GLU A 194 9.85 17.14 -10.45
C GLU A 194 11.38 17.21 -10.36
N ARG A 195 12.07 16.20 -10.87
CA ARG A 195 13.53 16.10 -10.92
C ARG A 195 13.95 15.16 -12.07
N PRO A 196 14.38 15.71 -13.23
CA PRO A 196 14.80 14.89 -14.37
C PRO A 196 15.91 13.88 -14.04
N ASN A 197 15.89 12.72 -14.70
CA ASN A 197 16.80 11.59 -14.50
C ASN A 197 16.70 10.99 -13.09
N THR A 198 15.53 11.05 -12.48
CA THR A 198 15.28 10.43 -11.17
C THR A 198 14.40 9.21 -11.34
N LEU A 199 14.67 8.17 -10.56
CA LEU A 199 13.81 6.99 -10.48
C LEU A 199 13.38 6.79 -9.04
N THR A 200 12.08 6.96 -8.78
CA THR A 200 11.45 6.65 -7.50
C THR A 200 11.06 5.18 -7.44
N PHE A 201 11.33 4.53 -6.31
CA PHE A 201 10.91 3.17 -6.00
C PHE A 201 9.80 3.22 -4.94
N ALA A 202 8.55 3.02 -5.37
CA ALA A 202 7.40 3.06 -4.48
C ALA A 202 6.88 1.65 -4.20
N CYS A 203 7.04 1.16 -2.97
CA CYS A 203 6.46 -0.12 -2.55
C CYS A 203 4.93 -0.05 -2.60
N ASN A 204 4.30 -1.12 -3.09
CA ASN A 204 2.86 -1.25 -3.30
C ASN A 204 2.00 -0.90 -2.08
N ARG A 205 2.48 -1.19 -0.86
CA ARG A 205 1.82 -0.83 0.40
C ARG A 205 2.00 0.63 0.83
N GLY A 206 3.03 1.31 0.32
CA GLY A 206 3.28 2.73 0.55
C GLY A 206 2.24 3.62 -0.13
N ALA A 207 2.03 4.83 0.40
CA ALA A 207 0.97 5.72 -0.07
C ALA A 207 1.08 6.06 -1.57
N ILE A 208 2.31 6.22 -2.08
CA ILE A 208 2.57 6.59 -3.48
C ILE A 208 2.07 5.51 -4.45
N ALA A 209 2.49 4.25 -4.26
CA ALA A 209 2.09 3.16 -5.15
C ALA A 209 0.62 2.77 -4.95
N LYS A 210 0.11 2.86 -3.71
CA LYS A 210 -1.29 2.57 -3.41
C LYS A 210 -2.24 3.53 -4.13
N ALA A 211 -1.91 4.82 -4.16
CA ALA A 211 -2.70 5.79 -4.92
C ALA A 211 -2.74 5.45 -6.42
N ILE A 212 -1.65 4.92 -6.99
CA ILE A 212 -1.60 4.49 -8.40
C ILE A 212 -2.40 3.21 -8.63
N HIS A 213 -2.09 2.13 -7.89
CA HIS A 213 -2.56 0.78 -8.22
C HIS A 213 -3.89 0.42 -7.57
N ALA A 214 -4.10 0.83 -6.33
CA ALA A 214 -5.34 0.50 -5.62
C ALA A 214 -6.44 1.53 -5.91
N TRP A 215 -6.06 2.79 -6.09
CA TRP A 215 -7.01 3.90 -6.26
C TRP A 215 -6.98 4.49 -7.66
N THR A 216 -6.22 3.91 -8.59
CA THR A 216 -6.20 4.26 -10.02
C THR A 216 -5.81 5.71 -10.36
N TYR A 217 -5.21 6.44 -9.41
CA TYR A 217 -4.65 7.78 -9.66
C TYR A 217 -3.28 7.65 -10.35
N ASN A 218 -3.32 7.24 -11.62
CA ASN A 218 -2.13 6.99 -12.42
C ASN A 218 -1.39 8.29 -12.78
N VAL A 219 -0.18 8.46 -12.22
CA VAL A 219 0.68 9.65 -12.40
C VAL A 219 1.28 9.80 -13.80
N TYR A 220 1.09 8.85 -14.71
CA TYR A 220 1.53 8.96 -16.11
C TYR A 220 0.58 9.80 -16.98
N HIS A 221 -0.48 10.34 -16.37
CA HIS A 221 -1.34 11.35 -16.97
C HIS A 221 -1.26 12.64 -16.16
N ASP A 222 -0.77 13.72 -16.78
CA ASP A 222 -0.54 15.02 -16.12
C ASP A 222 -1.78 15.55 -15.36
N ALA A 223 -2.97 15.33 -15.91
CA ALA A 223 -4.22 15.76 -15.29
C ALA A 223 -4.56 15.03 -13.97
N ILE A 224 -3.94 13.86 -13.74
CA ILE A 224 -4.16 13.00 -12.56
C ILE A 224 -3.14 13.29 -11.45
N VAL A 225 -2.01 13.92 -11.78
CA VAL A 225 -0.95 14.21 -10.81
C VAL A 225 -1.45 14.94 -9.55
N PRO A 226 -2.32 15.97 -9.65
CA PRO A 226 -2.89 16.61 -8.45
C PRO A 226 -3.75 15.66 -7.61
N TYR A 227 -4.55 14.81 -8.27
CA TYR A 227 -5.39 13.81 -7.59
C TYR A 227 -4.54 12.76 -6.89
N HIS A 228 -3.46 12.30 -7.51
CA HIS A 228 -2.50 11.39 -6.90
C HIS A 228 -1.88 12.02 -5.66
N GLN A 229 -1.44 13.28 -5.74
CA GLN A 229 -0.85 13.98 -4.59
C GLN A 229 -1.86 14.14 -3.46
N ALA A 230 -3.10 14.54 -3.75
CA ALA A 230 -4.18 14.62 -2.76
C ALA A 230 -4.49 13.24 -2.13
N ALA A 231 -4.50 12.19 -2.93
CA ALA A 231 -4.65 10.81 -2.46
C ALA A 231 -3.51 10.37 -1.53
N VAL A 232 -2.25 10.70 -1.85
CA VAL A 232 -1.10 10.41 -0.99
C VAL A 232 -1.24 11.09 0.38
N ARG A 233 -1.68 12.36 0.41
CA ARG A 233 -1.98 13.08 1.66
C ARG A 233 -3.12 12.40 2.43
N MET A 234 -4.20 12.06 1.75
CA MET A 234 -5.38 11.41 2.31
C MET A 234 -5.10 10.03 2.91
N ILE A 235 -4.31 9.19 2.22
CA ILE A 235 -3.87 7.87 2.68
C ILE A 235 -3.07 7.99 3.99
N ARG A 236 -2.24 9.03 4.10
CA ARG A 236 -1.40 9.27 5.28
C ARG A 236 -2.14 10.03 6.39
N ALA A 237 -3.37 10.49 6.14
CA ALA A 237 -4.07 11.49 6.94
C ALA A 237 -3.17 12.71 7.25
N ASP A 238 -2.42 13.15 6.24
CA ASP A 238 -1.53 14.31 6.31
C ASP A 238 -2.35 15.58 6.14
N TYR A 239 -3.14 15.90 7.17
CA TYR A 239 -4.12 16.98 7.12
C TYR A 239 -3.46 18.35 6.88
N CYS A 240 -2.23 18.56 7.35
CA CYS A 240 -1.53 19.82 7.21
C CYS A 240 -0.76 19.96 5.88
N GLY A 241 -0.43 18.82 5.24
CA GLY A 241 0.45 18.78 4.07
C GLY A 241 1.94 18.94 4.36
N ASP A 242 2.34 18.86 5.62
CA ASP A 242 3.74 18.98 6.06
C ASP A 242 4.42 17.62 6.30
N GLY A 243 3.65 16.53 6.13
CA GLY A 243 4.13 15.17 6.27
C GLY A 243 3.88 14.53 7.61
N GLU A 244 3.27 15.22 8.57
CA GLU A 244 2.82 14.59 9.80
C GLU A 244 1.64 13.66 9.50
N ALA A 245 1.80 12.37 9.78
CA ALA A 245 0.76 11.38 9.55
C ALA A 245 -0.15 11.24 10.78
N PHE A 246 -1.44 11.54 10.64
CA PHE A 246 -2.43 11.35 11.70
C PHE A 246 -3.22 10.03 11.54
N THR A 247 -2.58 9.04 10.93
CA THR A 247 -3.13 7.69 10.73
C THR A 247 -2.07 6.65 11.07
N GLU A 248 -2.52 5.42 11.32
CA GLU A 248 -1.63 4.27 11.44
C GLU A 248 -1.93 3.25 10.34
N ALA A 249 -0.97 2.34 10.13
CA ALA A 249 -1.11 1.31 9.12
C ALA A 249 -2.36 0.44 9.38
N GLY A 250 -3.11 0.14 8.31
CA GLY A 250 -4.34 -0.67 8.41
C GLY A 250 -5.62 0.12 8.70
N THR A 251 -5.54 1.44 8.97
CA THR A 251 -6.74 2.28 9.14
C THR A 251 -7.59 2.27 7.87
N MET A 252 -8.88 1.95 7.98
CA MET A 252 -9.80 1.97 6.84
C MET A 252 -10.14 3.39 6.39
N ILE A 253 -10.24 3.59 5.07
CA ILE A 253 -10.76 4.83 4.46
C ILE A 253 -11.88 4.46 3.49
N SER A 254 -12.97 5.23 3.52
CA SER A 254 -13.87 5.40 2.39
C SER A 254 -13.53 6.72 1.69
N TRP A 255 -13.34 6.71 0.38
CA TRP A 255 -13.02 7.91 -0.40
C TRP A 255 -13.88 8.01 -1.66
N SER A 256 -13.97 9.23 -2.20
CA SER A 256 -14.67 9.50 -3.45
C SER A 256 -14.09 10.73 -4.13
N ASP A 257 -14.28 10.83 -5.44
CA ASP A 257 -13.92 11.99 -6.25
C ASP A 257 -14.91 12.17 -7.42
N THR A 258 -14.94 13.37 -8.00
CA THR A 258 -15.89 13.73 -9.06
C THR A 258 -15.60 13.11 -10.43
N LEU A 259 -14.41 12.52 -10.63
CA LEU A 259 -13.92 12.08 -11.95
C LEU A 259 -13.89 10.56 -12.12
N PHE A 260 -13.19 9.85 -11.24
CA PHE A 260 -12.84 8.44 -11.33
C PHE A 260 -13.64 7.57 -10.37
N HIS A 261 -13.95 8.10 -9.17
CA HIS A 261 -14.63 7.35 -8.12
C HIS A 261 -15.86 8.09 -7.58
N PRO A 262 -16.88 8.32 -8.43
CA PRO A 262 -18.13 8.88 -7.97
C PRO A 262 -18.85 7.88 -7.05
N ASP A 263 -18.74 8.14 -5.75
CA ASP A 263 -19.35 7.45 -4.59
C ASP A 263 -18.78 6.07 -4.21
N ASN A 264 -18.39 5.91 -2.93
CA ASN A 264 -18.13 4.63 -2.25
C ASN A 264 -18.40 4.77 -0.73
N GLY A 265 -19.57 5.27 -0.34
CA GLY A 265 -19.87 5.62 1.05
C GLY A 265 -19.77 4.49 2.09
N PHE A 266 -19.16 4.81 3.24
CA PHE A 266 -19.79 4.70 4.56
C PHE A 266 -19.28 5.87 5.43
N GLY A 267 -20.14 6.36 6.34
CA GLY A 267 -19.80 7.31 7.40
C GLY A 267 -19.82 8.81 7.01
N PRO A 268 -19.65 9.72 7.99
CA PRO A 268 -19.65 11.16 7.76
C PRO A 268 -18.38 11.61 7.03
N ILE A 269 -18.46 12.74 6.30
CA ILE A 269 -17.28 13.39 5.71
C ILE A 269 -16.26 13.63 6.81
N GLU A 270 -15.07 13.08 6.60
CA GLU A 270 -13.90 13.33 7.42
C GLU A 270 -13.22 14.61 6.94
N ALA A 271 -12.84 14.67 5.66
CA ALA A 271 -12.06 15.76 5.10
C ALA A 271 -12.24 15.84 3.58
N VAL A 272 -11.98 17.03 3.05
CA VAL A 272 -11.80 17.29 1.62
C VAL A 272 -10.33 17.65 1.41
N TRP A 273 -9.73 17.10 0.36
CA TRP A 273 -8.29 17.11 0.16
C TRP A 273 -7.91 17.73 -1.19
N ASP A 274 -6.83 18.50 -1.19
CA ASP A 274 -6.10 18.92 -2.38
C ASP A 274 -4.65 18.42 -2.31
N GLU A 275 -3.82 18.86 -3.26
CA GLU A 275 -2.39 18.49 -3.31
C GLU A 275 -1.56 18.99 -2.10
N HIS A 276 -2.11 19.95 -1.35
CA HIS A 276 -1.47 20.60 -0.20
C HIS A 276 -1.97 20.08 1.15
N GLY A 277 -2.97 19.20 1.21
CA GLY A 277 -3.49 18.65 2.46
C GLY A 277 -5.00 18.75 2.56
N ALA A 278 -5.52 18.86 3.78
CA ALA A 278 -6.95 19.00 4.00
C ALA A 278 -7.40 20.44 3.77
N VAL A 279 -8.17 20.66 2.71
CA VAL A 279 -8.88 21.92 2.44
C VAL A 279 -9.90 22.20 3.54
N CYS A 280 -10.55 21.15 4.02
CA CYS A 280 -11.37 21.17 5.20
C CYS A 280 -11.28 19.83 5.93
N LEU A 281 -11.55 19.85 7.23
CA LEU A 281 -11.55 18.70 8.11
C LEU A 281 -12.82 18.75 8.94
N ASN A 282 -13.39 17.62 9.36
CA ASN A 282 -14.52 17.49 10.27
C ASN A 282 -14.11 16.63 11.46
N THR A 283 -14.11 15.31 11.27
CA THR A 283 -13.80 14.31 12.30
C THR A 283 -12.64 13.45 11.82
N PRO A 284 -11.40 13.69 12.31
CA PRO A 284 -10.27 12.82 12.01
C PRO A 284 -10.51 11.39 12.49
N ARG A 285 -9.86 10.42 11.84
CA ARG A 285 -10.14 8.99 12.05
C ARG A 285 -9.69 8.47 13.42
N LEU A 286 -8.48 8.82 13.85
CA LEU A 286 -7.82 8.22 15.01
C LEU A 286 -7.56 9.19 16.16
N VAL A 287 -7.60 10.50 15.88
CA VAL A 287 -7.23 11.53 16.85
C VAL A 287 -8.34 12.58 16.98
N PRO A 288 -8.47 13.22 18.15
CA PRO A 288 -9.27 14.42 18.29
C PRO A 288 -8.85 15.49 17.27
N ARG A 289 -9.81 16.17 16.65
CA ARG A 289 -9.56 17.33 15.77
C ARG A 289 -8.69 18.39 16.42
N ALA A 290 -8.88 18.63 17.72
CA ALA A 290 -8.09 19.59 18.47
C ALA A 290 -6.59 19.27 18.47
N ASP A 291 -6.21 17.98 18.41
CA ASP A 291 -4.81 17.57 18.36
C ASP A 291 -4.21 17.83 16.98
N VAL A 292 -5.00 17.61 15.92
CA VAL A 292 -4.62 18.00 14.54
C VAL A 292 -4.44 19.52 14.46
N GLU A 293 -5.40 20.30 14.97
CA GLU A 293 -5.35 21.77 14.93
C GLU A 293 -4.23 22.35 15.82
N ALA A 294 -3.82 21.65 16.87
CA ALA A 294 -2.67 22.03 17.66
C ALA A 294 -1.36 21.93 16.87
N HIS A 295 -1.29 21.01 15.89
CA HIS A 295 -0.15 20.85 14.98
C HIS A 295 -0.28 21.75 13.74
N CYS A 296 -1.35 21.57 12.96
CA CYS A 296 -1.53 22.22 11.66
C CYS A 296 -1.98 23.69 11.77
N GLY A 297 -2.44 24.13 12.94
CA GLY A 297 -3.26 25.33 13.09
C GLY A 297 -4.74 25.08 12.73
N PRO A 298 -5.59 26.11 12.83
CA PRO A 298 -7.03 25.96 12.57
C PRO A 298 -7.31 25.55 11.11
N ILE A 299 -8.01 24.42 10.93
CA ILE A 299 -8.49 23.96 9.62
C ILE A 299 -10.00 24.23 9.58
N PRO A 300 -10.59 24.76 8.49
CA PRO A 300 -12.03 24.98 8.42
C PRO A 300 -12.81 23.66 8.44
N THR A 301 -14.07 23.73 8.89
CA THR A 301 -15.02 22.60 8.78
C THR A 301 -15.49 22.41 7.34
N CYS A 302 -15.82 21.20 6.95
CA CYS A 302 -16.41 20.90 5.63
C CYS A 302 -17.90 21.27 5.57
N ALA A 303 -18.25 22.46 6.07
CA ALA A 303 -19.62 22.95 6.06
C ALA A 303 -20.05 23.28 4.62
N GLY A 304 -21.25 22.84 4.23
CA GLY A 304 -21.78 23.06 2.88
C GLY A 304 -21.30 22.06 1.83
N VAL A 305 -20.60 21.00 2.25
CA VAL A 305 -20.36 19.82 1.40
C VAL A 305 -21.48 18.81 1.68
N ASP A 306 -22.55 18.89 0.92
CA ASP A 306 -23.72 18.01 1.06
C ASP A 306 -23.70 16.90 -0.01
N GLU A 307 -23.09 17.18 -1.16
CA GLU A 307 -22.91 16.24 -2.28
C GLU A 307 -21.46 16.25 -2.78
N LEU A 308 -21.08 15.21 -3.53
CA LEU A 308 -19.71 15.07 -4.04
C LEU A 308 -19.29 16.23 -4.96
N ALA A 309 -20.22 16.84 -5.68
CA ALA A 309 -19.96 17.98 -6.54
C ALA A 309 -19.55 19.25 -5.77
N ASP A 310 -19.82 19.32 -4.47
CA ASP A 310 -19.51 20.50 -3.65
C ASP A 310 -18.02 20.60 -3.31
N ILE A 311 -17.24 19.52 -3.48
CA ILE A 311 -15.80 19.55 -3.16
C ILE A 311 -15.01 20.48 -4.08
N ASP A 312 -15.42 20.56 -5.35
CA ASP A 312 -14.79 21.44 -6.35
C ASP A 312 -14.93 22.92 -5.93
N ALA A 313 -16.03 23.28 -5.28
CA ALA A 313 -16.27 24.65 -4.78
C ALA A 313 -15.34 25.04 -3.63
N LEU A 314 -14.79 24.04 -2.92
CA LEU A 314 -13.76 24.24 -1.90
C LEU A 314 -12.34 24.21 -2.50
N GLY A 315 -12.19 23.85 -3.78
CA GLY A 315 -10.87 23.56 -4.38
C GLY A 315 -10.36 22.16 -4.05
N GLY A 316 -11.23 21.28 -3.55
CA GLY A 316 -10.91 19.89 -3.29
C GLY A 316 -10.85 19.05 -4.56
N LEU A 317 -10.06 17.98 -4.51
CA LEU A 317 -9.90 17.00 -5.57
C LEU A 317 -10.50 15.65 -5.16
N VAL A 318 -10.28 15.24 -3.91
CA VAL A 318 -10.79 13.98 -3.36
C VAL A 318 -11.37 14.24 -1.98
N LEU A 319 -12.31 13.41 -1.53
CA LEU A 319 -12.84 13.45 -0.17
C LEU A 319 -12.71 12.10 0.51
N SER A 320 -12.55 12.13 1.82
CA SER A 320 -12.61 10.93 2.67
C SER A 320 -13.77 10.99 3.65
N ARG A 321 -14.19 9.81 4.09
CA ARG A 321 -15.20 9.60 5.13
C ARG A 321 -14.60 8.81 6.28
N ALA A 322 -14.97 9.21 7.49
CA ALA A 322 -14.60 8.49 8.70
C ALA A 322 -15.50 7.23 8.82
N PRO A 323 -14.95 6.08 9.26
CA PRO A 323 -15.71 4.83 9.40
C PRO A 323 -16.84 4.90 10.44
#